data_AF-A8UWH3-F1
#
_entry.id   AF-A8UWH3-F1
#
_cell.length_a   1.000
_cell.length_b   1.000
_cell.length_c   1.000
_cell.angle_alpha   90.00
_cell.angle_beta   90.00
_cell.angle_gamma   90.00
#
_symmetry.space_group_name_H-M   'P 1'
#
loop_
_entity.id
_entity.type
_entity.pdbx_description
1 polymer ?
#
loop_
_entity_poly.entity_id
_entity_poly.type
_entity_poly.pdbx_seq_one_letter_code
_entity_poly.pdbx_strand_id
1 'polypeptide(L)'
;MIGKVFQIFREKGGLLKALDLWEWYENLDAREQKKIKKYYSVKVIKNLSFPYKAKHFDSGNVENPLYTKRTFLATIAQTALLEGDYETAEWLYNEALKMDGTPYEAHLILNDLVLLSQKLKDFERMKKYCEEDIELYPQYREELKKRSGGQLPQINAFEVYVYLLEREGKVKEALELVERIRSEGITYPYYEEVKKRLTEKLTDERG
;
A
#
# COMPACT_ATOMS: atom_id res chain seq x y z
N MET A 1 -9.92 11.23 46.88
CA MET A 1 -10.84 11.82 45.89
C MET A 1 -10.20 13.09 45.36
N ILE A 2 -10.44 13.42 44.08
CA ILE A 2 -9.95 14.59 43.32
C ILE A 2 -8.62 14.34 42.58
N GLY A 3 -8.78 13.98 41.31
CA GLY A 3 -7.73 13.86 40.30
C GLY A 3 -8.34 13.61 38.92
N LYS A 4 -9.49 14.23 38.64
CA LYS A 4 -10.14 14.23 37.32
C LYS A 4 -10.36 15.68 36.92
N VAL A 5 -10.29 15.90 35.60
CA VAL A 5 -10.78 17.06 34.85
C VAL A 5 -9.78 18.21 34.64
N PHE A 6 -8.86 18.00 33.70
CA PHE A 6 -8.65 18.95 32.60
C PHE A 6 -8.59 18.18 31.27
N GLN A 7 -9.68 17.47 30.94
CA GLN A 7 -9.99 17.22 29.53
C GLN A 7 -10.52 18.55 29.00
N ILE A 8 -9.62 19.40 28.51
CA ILE A 8 -10.02 20.48 27.61
C ILE A 8 -10.73 19.75 26.48
N PHE A 9 -12.05 19.90 26.37
CA PHE A 9 -12.84 19.44 25.24
C PHE A 9 -12.33 20.19 24.00
N ARG A 10 -11.22 19.71 23.43
CA ARG A 10 -10.73 20.19 22.16
C ARG A 10 -11.75 19.72 21.15
N GLU A 11 -12.38 20.67 20.48
CA GLU A 11 -13.40 20.37 19.48
C GLU A 11 -12.83 19.37 18.48
N LYS A 12 -13.41 18.16 18.45
CA LYS A 12 -13.08 17.13 17.46
C LYS A 12 -13.41 17.70 16.08
N GLY A 13 -12.39 17.94 15.27
CA GLY A 13 -12.54 18.55 13.95
C GLY A 13 -11.54 18.01 12.94
N GLY A 14 -11.29 18.78 11.89
CA GLY A 14 -10.29 18.49 10.87
C GLY A 14 -10.61 17.27 10.01
N LEU A 15 -9.57 16.73 9.39
CA LEU A 15 -9.62 15.54 8.54
C LEU A 15 -10.07 14.31 9.33
N LEU A 16 -9.70 14.19 10.61
CA LEU A 16 -10.18 13.08 11.44
C LEU A 16 -11.72 13.07 11.58
N LYS A 17 -12.37 14.24 11.61
CA LYS A 17 -13.83 14.34 11.61
C LYS A 17 -14.41 14.13 10.22
N ALA A 18 -13.86 14.83 9.22
CA ALA A 18 -14.36 14.77 7.85
C ALA A 18 -14.29 13.36 7.25
N LEU A 19 -13.32 12.56 7.69
CA LEU A 19 -13.13 11.17 7.27
C LEU A 19 -13.67 10.15 8.26
N ASP A 20 -14.33 10.57 9.34
CA ASP A 20 -14.87 9.64 10.34
C ASP A 20 -13.79 8.65 10.87
N LEU A 21 -12.66 9.22 11.31
CA LEU A 21 -11.48 8.50 11.83
C LEU A 21 -11.20 8.79 13.32
N TRP A 22 -12.05 9.58 13.98
CA TRP A 22 -11.83 9.95 15.39
C TRP A 22 -11.83 8.75 16.33
N GLU A 23 -12.79 7.83 16.18
CA GLU A 23 -12.87 6.64 17.03
C GLU A 23 -11.64 5.75 16.86
N TRP A 24 -11.25 5.47 15.60
CA TRP A 24 -10.02 4.75 15.32
C TRP A 24 -8.80 5.43 15.96
N TYR A 25 -8.64 6.75 15.75
CA TYR A 25 -7.49 7.49 16.25
C TYR A 25 -7.41 7.56 17.78
N GLU A 26 -8.54 7.66 18.48
CA GLU A 26 -8.57 7.70 19.95
C GLU A 26 -8.30 6.35 20.60
N ASN A 27 -8.59 5.25 19.90
CA ASN A 27 -8.29 3.90 20.36
C ASN A 27 -6.80 3.52 20.21
N LEU A 28 -6.02 4.32 19.47
CA LEU A 28 -4.57 4.15 19.37
C LEU A 28 -3.87 4.59 20.65
N ASP A 29 -2.70 4.01 20.92
CA ASP A 29 -1.88 4.45 22.04
C ASP A 29 -1.27 5.86 21.79
N ALA A 30 -0.78 6.50 22.86
CA ALA A 30 -0.22 7.85 22.76
C ALA A 30 1.00 7.96 21.83
N ARG A 31 1.78 6.89 21.68
CA ARG A 31 2.96 6.84 20.81
C ARG A 31 2.54 6.76 19.34
N GLU A 32 1.55 5.93 19.02
CA GLU A 32 0.93 5.79 17.71
C GLU A 32 0.26 7.10 17.27
N GLN A 33 -0.56 7.70 18.15
CA GLN A 33 -1.18 9.00 17.91
C GLN A 33 -0.14 10.10 17.59
N LYS A 34 0.99 10.11 18.30
CA LYS A 34 2.11 11.03 18.08
C LYS A 34 2.82 10.75 16.75
N LYS A 35 3.04 9.48 16.38
CA LYS A 35 3.64 9.09 15.09
C LYS A 35 2.78 9.60 13.92
N ILE A 36 1.47 9.38 13.95
CA ILE A 36 0.56 9.83 12.89
C ILE A 36 0.60 11.36 12.75
N LYS A 37 0.46 12.09 13.86
CA LYS A 37 0.54 13.56 13.88
C LYS A 37 1.88 14.07 13.35
N LYS A 38 2.99 13.43 13.73
CA LYS A 38 4.33 13.76 13.23
C LYS A 38 4.37 13.63 11.71
N TYR A 39 4.02 12.47 11.15
CA TYR A 39 4.15 12.24 9.71
C TYR A 39 3.16 13.07 8.88
N TYR A 40 1.95 13.31 9.39
CA TYR A 40 1.06 14.28 8.76
C TYR A 40 1.68 15.68 8.72
N SER A 41 2.29 16.13 9.82
CA SER A 41 2.94 17.45 9.88
C SER A 41 4.15 17.53 8.93
N VAL A 42 4.97 16.48 8.85
CA VAL A 42 6.09 16.41 7.90
C VAL A 42 5.59 16.52 6.46
N LYS A 43 4.50 15.84 6.11
CA LYS A 43 3.89 15.94 4.79
C LYS A 43 3.48 17.37 4.45
N VAL A 44 2.80 18.05 5.37
CA VAL A 44 2.39 19.45 5.19
C VAL A 44 3.61 20.36 4.98
N ILE A 45 4.70 20.13 5.73
CA ILE A 45 5.91 20.96 5.65
C ILE A 45 6.64 20.73 4.33
N LYS A 46 6.78 19.47 3.89
CA LYS A 46 7.54 19.12 2.69
C LYS A 46 6.78 19.33 1.38
N ASN A 47 5.44 19.39 1.44
CA ASN A 47 4.61 19.59 0.25
C ASN A 47 3.85 20.92 0.34
N LEU A 48 4.44 21.98 -0.22
CA LEU A 48 3.85 23.33 -0.20
C LEU A 48 2.55 23.45 -1.00
N SER A 49 2.28 22.54 -1.94
CA SER A 49 1.01 22.48 -2.69
C SER A 49 -0.04 21.60 -2.00
N PHE A 50 0.27 21.03 -0.84
CA PHE A 50 -0.68 20.25 -0.07
C PHE A 50 -1.84 21.13 0.43
N PRO A 51 -3.10 20.81 0.14
CA PRO A 51 -4.23 21.70 0.41
C PRO A 51 -4.57 21.85 1.90
N TYR A 52 -3.94 21.06 2.77
CA TYR A 52 -4.19 21.07 4.21
C TYR A 52 -2.98 21.55 5.01
N LYS A 53 -3.23 22.22 6.13
CA LYS A 53 -2.22 22.66 7.09
C LYS A 53 -2.17 21.69 8.26
N ALA A 54 -1.09 21.72 9.05
CA ALA A 54 -0.94 20.85 10.23
C ALA A 54 -2.15 20.90 11.18
N LYS A 55 -2.74 22.09 11.36
CA LYS A 55 -3.95 22.28 12.18
C LYS A 55 -5.19 21.53 11.65
N HIS A 56 -5.28 21.28 10.35
CA HIS A 56 -6.42 20.58 9.73
C HIS A 56 -6.40 19.07 10.00
N PHE A 57 -5.39 18.54 10.71
CA PHE A 57 -5.39 17.16 11.16
C PHE A 57 -6.57 16.88 12.10
N ASP A 58 -6.62 17.60 13.23
CA ASP A 58 -7.53 17.35 14.35
C ASP A 58 -8.43 18.54 14.71
N SER A 59 -8.36 19.65 13.95
CA SER A 59 -9.12 20.86 14.27
C SER A 59 -9.62 21.63 13.05
N GLY A 60 -10.60 22.50 13.29
CA GLY A 60 -11.26 23.29 12.26
C GLY A 60 -12.31 22.51 11.48
N ASN A 61 -12.93 23.17 10.50
CA ASN A 61 -13.87 22.55 9.59
C ASN A 61 -13.16 22.15 8.29
N VAL A 62 -13.34 20.90 7.86
CA VAL A 62 -12.86 20.39 6.58
C VAL A 62 -14.06 19.79 5.87
N GLU A 63 -14.46 20.42 4.76
CA GLU A 63 -15.55 19.96 3.92
C GLU A 63 -14.97 19.30 2.66
N ASN A 64 -15.63 18.23 2.19
CA ASN A 64 -15.26 17.51 0.97
C ASN A 64 -13.77 17.12 0.94
N PRO A 65 -13.30 16.26 1.87
CA PRO A 65 -11.91 15.86 1.91
C PRO A 65 -11.52 15.18 0.58
N LEU A 66 -10.34 15.54 0.04
CA LEU A 66 -9.79 14.93 -1.18
C LEU A 66 -9.24 13.51 -0.95
N TYR A 67 -9.63 12.89 0.15
CA TYR A 67 -9.15 11.61 0.63
C TYR A 67 -10.31 10.71 1.00
N THR A 68 -10.12 9.42 0.78
CA THR A 68 -10.82 8.34 1.48
C THR A 68 -10.10 8.05 2.80
N LYS A 69 -10.74 7.30 3.73
CA LYS A 69 -10.10 6.84 4.97
C LYS A 69 -8.78 6.11 4.67
N ARG A 70 -8.83 5.17 3.71
CA ARG A 70 -7.70 4.39 3.21
C ARG A 70 -6.60 5.27 2.63
N THR A 71 -6.90 6.14 1.68
CA THR A 71 -5.87 6.98 1.03
C THR A 71 -5.28 8.01 1.98
N PHE A 72 -6.04 8.54 2.94
CA PHE A 72 -5.49 9.43 3.96
C PHE A 72 -4.37 8.75 4.76
N LEU A 73 -4.64 7.57 5.34
CA LEU A 73 -3.66 6.80 6.10
C LEU A 73 -2.49 6.34 5.24
N ALA A 74 -2.76 5.84 4.02
CA ALA A 74 -1.72 5.44 3.08
C ALA A 74 -0.76 6.59 2.76
N THR A 75 -1.24 7.83 2.68
CA THR A 75 -0.35 8.97 2.43
C THR A 75 0.51 9.37 3.63
N ILE A 76 0.03 9.12 4.86
CA ILE A 76 0.84 9.28 6.07
C ILE A 76 1.88 8.16 6.12
N ALA A 77 1.50 6.93 5.76
CA ALA A 77 2.40 5.78 5.63
C ALA A 77 3.53 6.06 4.62
N GLN A 78 3.19 6.58 3.44
CA GLN A 78 4.16 7.01 2.43
C GLN A 78 5.12 8.06 2.95
N THR A 79 4.64 9.00 3.79
CA THR A 79 5.52 9.99 4.40
C THR A 79 6.50 9.33 5.39
N ALA A 80 6.02 8.39 6.21
CA ALA A 80 6.90 7.60 7.09
C ALA A 80 7.93 6.79 6.28
N LEU A 81 7.52 6.19 5.16
CA LEU A 81 8.38 5.43 4.24
C LEU A 81 9.51 6.31 3.69
N LEU A 82 9.18 7.53 3.24
CA LEU A 82 10.16 8.50 2.73
C LEU A 82 11.12 9.01 3.81
N GLU A 83 10.67 9.08 5.07
CA GLU A 83 11.56 9.39 6.21
C GLU A 83 12.38 8.17 6.70
N GLY A 84 12.20 6.99 6.10
CA GLY A 84 12.92 5.78 6.47
C GLY A 84 12.38 5.07 7.73
N ASP A 85 11.21 5.47 8.23
CA ASP A 85 10.52 4.79 9.35
C ASP A 85 9.65 3.66 8.81
N TYR A 86 10.33 2.58 8.41
CA TYR A 86 9.73 1.43 7.74
C TYR A 86 8.69 0.70 8.60
N GLU A 87 8.94 0.57 9.91
CA GLU A 87 7.99 -0.05 10.85
C GLU A 87 6.68 0.75 10.88
N THR A 88 6.76 2.07 10.99
CA THR A 88 5.56 2.92 11.03
C THR A 88 4.86 2.97 9.67
N ALA A 89 5.62 2.98 8.58
CA ALA A 89 5.06 2.92 7.23
C ALA A 89 4.25 1.63 7.02
N GLU A 90 4.87 0.48 7.29
CA GLU A 90 4.21 -0.82 7.18
C GLU A 90 2.95 -0.90 8.05
N TRP A 91 3.04 -0.51 9.33
CA TRP A 91 1.88 -0.48 10.22
C TRP A 91 0.75 0.38 9.65
N LEU A 92 1.03 1.61 9.21
CA LEU A 92 -0.01 2.50 8.67
C LEU A 92 -0.59 2.01 7.34
N TYR A 93 0.20 1.37 6.48
CA TYR A 93 -0.31 0.75 5.27
C TYR A 93 -1.26 -0.41 5.59
N ASN A 94 -0.90 -1.28 6.55
CA ASN A 94 -1.79 -2.36 6.98
C ASN A 94 -3.05 -1.83 7.67
N GLU A 95 -2.97 -0.75 8.46
CA GLU A 95 -4.16 -0.07 8.99
C GLU A 95 -5.02 0.53 7.86
N ALA A 96 -4.41 1.12 6.84
CA ALA A 96 -5.12 1.67 5.69
C ALA A 96 -5.89 0.59 4.90
N LEU A 97 -5.31 -0.60 4.74
CA LEU A 97 -5.97 -1.73 4.08
C LEU A 97 -7.22 -2.22 4.82
N LYS A 98 -7.29 -2.05 6.16
CA LYS A 98 -8.48 -2.36 6.97
C LYS A 98 -9.60 -1.32 6.82
N MET A 99 -9.29 -0.12 6.34
CA MET A 99 -10.27 0.93 6.13
C MET A 99 -11.08 0.70 4.85
N ASP A 100 -12.30 1.22 4.80
CA ASP A 100 -13.11 1.27 3.58
C ASP A 100 -12.35 2.00 2.45
N GLY A 101 -12.41 1.42 1.26
CA GLY A 101 -11.75 1.94 0.05
C GLY A 101 -11.93 1.01 -1.15
N THR A 102 -11.41 1.41 -2.31
CA THR A 102 -11.55 0.64 -3.55
C THR A 102 -10.47 -0.43 -3.71
N PRO A 103 -10.70 -1.50 -4.48
CA PRO A 103 -9.67 -2.47 -4.83
C PRO A 103 -8.43 -1.81 -5.48
N TYR A 104 -8.64 -0.77 -6.30
CA TYR A 104 -7.55 -0.01 -6.88
C TYR A 104 -6.70 0.72 -5.83
N GLU A 105 -7.32 1.32 -4.80
CA GLU A 105 -6.58 1.94 -3.69
C GLU A 105 -5.77 0.91 -2.89
N ALA A 106 -6.32 -0.30 -2.69
CA ALA A 106 -5.59 -1.37 -2.02
C ALA A 106 -4.39 -1.85 -2.85
N HIS A 107 -4.54 -1.98 -4.17
CA HIS A 107 -3.44 -2.29 -5.08
C HIS A 107 -2.27 -1.29 -4.94
N LEU A 108 -2.56 0.01 -4.86
CA LEU A 108 -1.52 1.03 -4.67
C LEU A 108 -0.75 0.84 -3.35
N ILE A 109 -1.45 0.49 -2.27
CA ILE A 109 -0.84 0.22 -0.97
C ILE A 109 -0.02 -1.07 -0.99
N LEU A 110 -0.56 -2.14 -1.59
CA LEU A 110 0.13 -3.43 -1.70
C LEU A 110 1.40 -3.30 -2.53
N ASN A 111 1.40 -2.49 -3.59
CA ASN A 111 2.60 -2.18 -4.35
C ASN A 111 3.68 -1.52 -3.48
N ASP A 112 3.32 -0.54 -2.65
CA ASP A 112 4.26 0.11 -1.72
C ASP A 112 4.81 -0.89 -0.67
N LEU A 113 3.96 -1.79 -0.17
CA LEU A 113 4.33 -2.85 0.77
C LEU A 113 5.26 -3.90 0.15
N VAL A 114 5.06 -4.28 -1.12
CA VAL A 114 5.97 -5.15 -1.87
C VAL A 114 7.33 -4.48 -2.03
N LEU A 115 7.36 -3.20 -2.45
CA LEU A 115 8.61 -2.44 -2.58
C LEU A 115 9.36 -2.29 -1.25
N LEU A 116 8.63 -2.04 -0.16
CA LEU A 116 9.19 -2.00 1.18
C LEU A 116 9.80 -3.35 1.58
N SER A 117 9.07 -4.43 1.36
CA SER A 117 9.52 -5.78 1.70
C SER A 117 10.74 -6.20 0.85
N GLN A 118 10.80 -5.81 -0.43
CA GLN A 118 11.98 -5.95 -1.28
C GLN A 118 13.19 -5.22 -0.70
N LYS A 119 13.00 -3.97 -0.25
CA LYS A 119 14.07 -3.17 0.37
C LYS A 119 14.62 -3.82 1.65
N LEU A 120 13.75 -4.44 2.43
CA LEU A 120 14.10 -5.16 3.66
C LEU A 120 14.61 -6.59 3.40
N LYS A 121 14.50 -7.09 2.16
CA LYS A 121 14.74 -8.49 1.78
C LYS A 121 13.89 -9.47 2.60
N ASP A 122 12.68 -9.08 2.95
CA ASP A 122 11.70 -9.91 3.66
C ASP A 122 10.85 -10.68 2.64
N PHE A 123 11.33 -11.87 2.26
CA PHE A 123 10.69 -12.68 1.23
C PHE A 123 9.30 -13.20 1.63
N GLU A 124 9.07 -13.46 2.91
CA GLU A 124 7.77 -13.91 3.41
C GLU A 124 6.73 -12.80 3.25
N ARG A 125 7.07 -11.56 3.62
CA ARG A 125 6.18 -10.42 3.44
C ARG A 125 6.01 -10.04 1.98
N MET A 126 7.07 -10.09 1.17
CA MET A 126 6.96 -9.91 -0.28
C MET A 126 5.91 -10.86 -0.84
N LYS A 127 6.01 -12.14 -0.50
CA LYS A 127 5.10 -13.18 -0.98
C LYS A 127 3.66 -12.92 -0.57
N LYS A 128 3.44 -12.69 0.73
CA LYS A 128 2.12 -12.35 1.28
C LYS A 128 1.47 -11.19 0.50
N TYR A 129 2.18 -10.08 0.34
CA TYR A 129 1.62 -8.90 -0.33
C TYR A 129 1.43 -9.09 -1.83
N CYS A 130 2.28 -9.87 -2.49
CA CYS A 130 2.07 -10.25 -3.88
C CYS A 130 0.83 -11.13 -4.06
N GLU A 131 0.64 -12.13 -3.19
CA GLU A 131 -0.53 -13.02 -3.23
C GLU A 131 -1.82 -12.22 -3.02
N GLU A 132 -1.87 -11.33 -2.02
CA GLU A 132 -3.01 -10.45 -1.76
C GLU A 132 -3.34 -9.56 -2.99
N ASP A 133 -2.34 -8.96 -3.65
CA ASP A 133 -2.57 -8.09 -4.81
C ASP A 133 -3.03 -8.89 -6.06
N ILE A 134 -2.45 -10.07 -6.28
CA ILE A 134 -2.81 -10.95 -7.41
C ILE A 134 -4.22 -11.52 -7.24
N GLU A 135 -4.63 -11.83 -6.02
CA GLU A 135 -6.01 -12.24 -5.70
C GLU A 135 -6.99 -11.10 -5.96
N LEU A 136 -6.60 -9.87 -5.62
CA LEU A 136 -7.42 -8.67 -5.82
C LEU A 136 -7.49 -8.21 -7.28
N TYR A 137 -6.52 -8.58 -8.12
CA TYR A 137 -6.37 -8.15 -9.51
C TYR A 137 -7.66 -8.11 -10.35
N PRO A 138 -8.51 -9.16 -10.37
CA PRO A 138 -9.76 -9.14 -11.14
C PRO A 138 -10.70 -7.98 -10.79
N GLN A 139 -10.61 -7.46 -9.56
CA GLN A 139 -11.47 -6.39 -9.05
C GLN A 139 -10.98 -4.99 -9.43
N TYR A 140 -9.68 -4.80 -9.67
CA TYR A 140 -9.11 -3.48 -10.02
C TYR A 140 -8.63 -3.36 -11.47
N ARG A 141 -8.48 -4.46 -12.23
CA ARG A 141 -7.81 -4.45 -13.54
C ARG A 141 -8.40 -3.44 -14.54
N GLU A 142 -9.72 -3.30 -14.59
CA GLU A 142 -10.37 -2.39 -15.55
C GLU A 142 -10.13 -0.93 -15.18
N GLU A 143 -10.13 -0.62 -13.87
CA GLU A 143 -9.79 0.71 -13.38
C GLU A 143 -8.32 1.03 -13.64
N LEU A 144 -7.41 0.08 -13.37
CA LEU A 144 -6.00 0.24 -13.66
C LEU A 144 -5.76 0.48 -15.15
N LYS A 145 -6.35 -0.34 -16.02
CA LYS A 145 -6.28 -0.20 -17.48
C LYS A 145 -6.77 1.17 -17.94
N LYS A 146 -7.91 1.65 -17.43
CA LYS A 146 -8.46 2.98 -17.73
C LYS A 146 -7.50 4.09 -17.32
N ARG A 147 -6.92 4.01 -16.12
CA ARG A 147 -5.96 4.99 -15.60
C ARG A 147 -4.61 4.96 -16.32
N SER A 148 -4.27 3.83 -16.94
CA SER A 148 -3.04 3.61 -17.70
C SER A 148 -3.21 3.77 -19.22
N GLY A 149 -4.19 4.57 -19.67
CA GLY A 149 -4.33 4.91 -21.09
C GLY A 149 -4.91 3.78 -21.96
N GLY A 150 -5.64 2.83 -21.37
CA GLY A 150 -6.31 1.74 -22.08
C GLY A 150 -5.48 0.46 -22.19
N GLN A 151 -4.29 0.41 -21.61
CA GLN A 151 -3.43 -0.77 -21.55
C GLN A 151 -3.05 -1.07 -20.10
N LEU A 152 -2.87 -2.35 -19.77
CA LEU A 152 -2.43 -2.75 -18.44
C LEU A 152 -0.92 -2.48 -18.32
N PRO A 153 -0.51 -1.68 -17.33
CA PRO A 153 0.91 -1.42 -17.10
C PRO A 153 1.58 -2.67 -16.53
N GLN A 154 2.87 -2.56 -16.30
CA GLN A 154 3.60 -3.51 -15.46
C GLN A 154 3.02 -3.51 -14.04
N ILE A 155 2.80 -4.70 -13.49
CA ILE A 155 2.27 -4.88 -12.12
C ILE A 155 3.34 -5.58 -11.29
N ASN A 156 3.93 -4.84 -10.34
CA ASN A 156 5.08 -5.31 -9.55
C ASN A 156 4.80 -6.63 -8.82
N ALA A 157 3.60 -6.81 -8.27
CA ALA A 157 3.23 -8.02 -7.56
C ALA A 157 3.38 -9.29 -8.41
N PHE A 158 2.98 -9.25 -9.69
CA PHE A 158 3.11 -10.40 -10.59
C PHE A 158 4.57 -10.76 -10.85
N GLU A 159 5.42 -9.78 -11.15
CA GLU A 159 6.84 -10.03 -11.45
C GLU A 159 7.61 -10.51 -10.23
N VAL A 160 7.37 -9.89 -9.08
CA VAL A 160 7.98 -10.28 -7.82
C VAL A 160 7.53 -11.68 -7.44
N TYR A 161 6.27 -12.04 -7.67
CA TYR A 161 5.78 -13.38 -7.37
C TYR A 161 6.39 -14.44 -8.30
N VAL A 162 6.59 -14.15 -9.60
CA VAL A 162 7.38 -15.02 -10.50
C VAL A 162 8.77 -15.26 -9.94
N TYR A 163 9.46 -14.20 -9.50
CA TYR A 163 10.78 -14.30 -8.88
C TYR A 163 10.77 -15.17 -7.60
N LEU A 164 9.77 -15.01 -6.74
CA LEU A 164 9.66 -15.79 -5.49
C LEU A 164 9.38 -17.28 -5.78
N LEU A 165 8.48 -17.58 -6.71
CA LEU A 165 8.19 -18.97 -7.12
C LEU A 165 9.45 -19.64 -7.70
N GLU A 166 10.19 -18.93 -8.56
CA GLU A 166 11.45 -19.45 -9.10
C GLU A 166 12.50 -19.67 -8.00
N ARG A 167 12.58 -18.78 -7.01
CA ARG A 167 13.48 -18.91 -5.85
C ARG A 167 13.11 -20.12 -4.97
N GLU A 168 11.82 -20.43 -4.86
CA GLU A 168 11.31 -21.59 -4.12
C GLU A 168 11.45 -22.92 -4.89
N GLY A 169 11.97 -22.90 -6.12
CA GLY A 169 12.04 -24.08 -6.99
C GLY A 169 10.68 -24.47 -7.60
N LYS A 170 9.67 -23.62 -7.48
CA LYS A 170 8.34 -23.82 -8.08
C LYS A 170 8.32 -23.35 -9.51
N VAL A 171 9.22 -23.89 -10.33
CA VAL A 171 9.47 -23.44 -11.71
C VAL A 171 8.21 -23.56 -12.57
N LYS A 172 7.43 -24.63 -12.39
CA LYS A 172 6.17 -24.83 -13.11
C LYS A 172 5.15 -23.73 -12.81
N GLU A 173 4.94 -23.41 -11.53
CA GLU A 173 4.01 -22.37 -11.10
C GLU A 173 4.47 -20.98 -11.59
N ALA A 174 5.79 -20.73 -11.53
CA ALA A 174 6.37 -19.50 -12.08
C ALA A 174 6.08 -19.36 -13.58
N LEU A 175 6.23 -20.44 -14.36
CA LEU A 175 5.95 -20.44 -15.79
C LEU A 175 4.46 -20.24 -16.09
N GLU A 176 3.58 -20.90 -15.35
CA GLU A 176 2.13 -20.70 -15.46
C GLU A 176 1.73 -19.24 -15.19
N LEU A 177 2.35 -18.60 -14.20
CA LEU A 177 2.12 -17.19 -13.90
C LEU A 177 2.61 -16.26 -15.02
N VAL A 178 3.78 -16.55 -15.61
CA VAL A 178 4.32 -15.79 -16.75
C VAL A 178 3.37 -15.86 -17.96
N GLU A 179 2.81 -17.04 -18.24
CA GLU A 179 1.81 -17.17 -19.32
C GLU A 179 0.51 -16.45 -18.99
N ARG A 180 0.06 -16.50 -17.72
CA ARG A 180 -1.11 -15.74 -17.28
C ARG A 180 -0.92 -14.25 -17.51
N ILE A 181 0.23 -13.68 -17.12
CA ILE A 181 0.58 -12.26 -17.34
C ILE A 181 0.40 -11.87 -18.82
N ARG A 182 0.94 -12.68 -19.74
CA ARG A 182 0.79 -12.45 -21.20
C ARG A 182 -0.65 -12.57 -21.66
N SER A 183 -1.39 -13.59 -21.20
CA SER A 183 -2.78 -13.80 -21.61
C SER A 183 -3.72 -12.67 -21.16
N GLU A 184 -3.43 -12.07 -20.01
CA GLU A 184 -4.16 -10.93 -19.45
C GLU A 184 -3.78 -9.60 -20.13
N GLY A 185 -2.74 -9.60 -20.97
CA GLY A 185 -2.24 -8.38 -21.63
C GLY A 185 -1.55 -7.41 -20.68
N ILE A 186 -1.03 -7.90 -19.55
CA ILE A 186 -0.22 -7.13 -18.61
C ILE A 186 1.15 -6.88 -19.26
N THR A 187 1.62 -5.64 -19.24
CA THR A 187 2.95 -5.30 -19.76
C THR A 187 4.03 -6.02 -18.95
N TYR A 188 4.85 -6.85 -19.62
CA TYR A 188 5.96 -7.55 -18.98
C TYR A 188 7.23 -7.50 -19.84
N PRO A 189 8.14 -6.54 -19.59
CA PRO A 189 9.27 -6.26 -20.48
C PRO A 189 10.21 -7.44 -20.76
N TYR A 190 10.33 -8.38 -19.82
CA TYR A 190 11.27 -9.51 -19.88
C TYR A 190 10.58 -10.86 -20.12
N TYR A 191 9.36 -10.86 -20.69
CA TYR A 191 8.57 -12.08 -20.84
C TYR A 191 9.33 -13.19 -21.58
N GLU A 192 9.95 -12.89 -22.73
CA GLU A 192 10.57 -13.93 -23.58
C GLU A 192 11.81 -14.52 -22.89
N GLU A 193 12.63 -13.69 -22.24
CA GLU A 193 13.81 -14.14 -21.49
C GLU A 193 13.43 -14.98 -20.28
N VAL A 194 12.42 -14.54 -19.52
CA VAL A 194 11.96 -15.25 -18.31
C VAL A 194 11.31 -16.58 -18.69
N LYS A 195 10.46 -16.60 -19.71
CA LYS A 195 9.84 -17.84 -20.21
C LYS A 195 10.88 -18.85 -20.67
N LYS A 196 11.86 -18.42 -21.46
CA LYS A 196 12.95 -19.29 -21.92
C LYS A 196 13.70 -19.89 -20.73
N ARG A 197 14.14 -19.05 -19.78
CA ARG A 197 14.86 -19.47 -18.57
C ARG A 197 14.09 -20.52 -17.76
N LEU A 198 12.79 -20.28 -17.52
CA LEU A 198 11.95 -21.20 -16.74
C LEU A 198 11.69 -22.52 -17.48
N THR A 199 11.55 -22.47 -18.81
CA THR A 199 11.37 -23.67 -19.65
C THR A 199 12.61 -24.57 -19.65
N GLU A 200 13.80 -23.98 -19.74
CA GLU A 200 15.09 -24.69 -19.66
C GLU A 200 15.22 -25.38 -18.29
N LYS A 201 15.00 -24.64 -17.20
CA LYS A 201 15.02 -25.21 -15.83
C LYS A 201 14.06 -26.38 -15.63
N LEU A 202 12.84 -26.26 -16.15
CA LEU A 202 11.83 -27.34 -16.03
C LEU A 202 12.20 -28.59 -16.82
N THR A 203 13.01 -28.44 -17.88
CA THR A 203 13.49 -29.57 -18.69
C THR A 203 14.66 -30.26 -17.98
N ASP A 204 15.56 -29.49 -17.38
CA ASP A 204 16.70 -30.00 -16.61
C ASP A 204 16.25 -30.79 -15.35
N GLU A 205 15.16 -30.40 -14.70
CA GLU A 205 14.58 -31.13 -13.55
C GLU A 205 13.98 -32.50 -13.91
N ARG A 206 13.76 -32.79 -15.20
CA ARG A 206 13.14 -34.03 -15.68
C ARG A 206 14.15 -35.05 -16.22
N GLY A 207 15.42 -34.68 -16.36
CA GLY A 207 16.53 -35.53 -16.80
C GLY A 207 17.29 -36.14 -15.63
#